data_AF-A0A2K9PPZ9-F1
#
_entry.id   AF-A0A2K9PPZ9-F1
#
_cell.length_a   1.000
_cell.length_b   1.000
_cell.length_c   1.000
_cell.angle_alpha   90.00
_cell.angle_beta   90.00
_cell.angle_gamma   90.00
#
_symmetry.space_group_name_H-M   'P 1'
#
loop_
_entity.id
_entity.type
_entity.pdbx_description
1 polymer ?
#
loop_
_entity_poly.entity_id
_entity_poly.type
_entity_poly.pdbx_seq_one_letter_code
_entity_poly.pdbx_strand_id
1 'polypeptide(L)'
;MLRFPKKDISYFAKTNFRSDGKLFGLQKDALKFHTAIYGKTGTGKSNVIKNLCYQDAIHKRGFCVFDIHNDLIPNILQYLPPYRLKDVIYLDIPNNNLQYRYNPFKRVSYNKRSLVASGILESFKTIYRASWGNRLEYVLRFTILSLLDQPNSTFADIPKLLNDKEFRNRCMHNIVSDDVKSFWTHEYP
;
A
#
# COMPACT_ATOMS: atom_id res chain seq x y z
N MET A 1 -25.74 -5.30 -22.89
CA MET A 1 -25.25 -5.22 -21.49
C MET A 1 -25.19 -6.65 -20.93
N LEU A 2 -24.02 -7.15 -20.54
CA LEU A 2 -23.90 -8.50 -19.94
C LEU A 2 -24.76 -8.57 -18.67
N ARG A 3 -25.82 -9.36 -18.68
CA ARG A 3 -26.64 -9.63 -17.49
C ARG A 3 -25.94 -10.69 -16.66
N PHE A 4 -25.42 -10.32 -15.49
CA PHE A 4 -24.86 -11.27 -14.52
C PHE A 4 -26.01 -11.95 -13.77
N PRO A 5 -26.20 -13.28 -13.91
CA PRO A 5 -27.40 -13.95 -13.42
C PRO A 5 -27.54 -13.92 -11.90
N LYS A 6 -26.41 -13.93 -11.17
CA LYS A 6 -26.39 -13.90 -9.71
C LYS A 6 -25.38 -12.88 -9.18
N LYS A 7 -25.76 -12.07 -8.18
CA LYS A 7 -24.93 -10.97 -7.64
C LYS A 7 -23.82 -11.45 -6.69
N ASP A 8 -24.01 -12.63 -6.10
CA ASP A 8 -23.11 -13.34 -5.19
C ASP A 8 -21.98 -14.10 -5.92
N ILE A 9 -21.95 -14.04 -7.26
CA ILE A 9 -20.89 -14.63 -8.08
C ILE A 9 -20.15 -13.53 -8.85
N SER A 10 -18.82 -13.57 -8.81
CA SER A 10 -17.95 -12.81 -9.70
C SER A 10 -17.62 -13.64 -10.94
N TYR A 11 -18.28 -13.37 -12.05
CA TYR A 11 -18.07 -14.07 -13.33
C TYR A 11 -16.87 -13.53 -14.10
N PHE A 12 -15.93 -14.37 -14.49
CA PHE A 12 -14.73 -13.92 -15.21
C PHE A 12 -14.42 -14.75 -16.46
N ALA A 13 -15.17 -15.83 -16.71
CA ALA A 13 -14.93 -16.73 -17.83
C ALA A 13 -16.23 -17.37 -18.34
N LYS A 14 -16.10 -18.14 -19.43
CA LYS A 14 -17.12 -19.07 -19.93
C LYS A 14 -16.52 -20.47 -20.00
N THR A 15 -17.30 -21.49 -19.69
CA THR A 15 -16.89 -22.89 -19.85
C THR A 15 -16.81 -23.27 -21.32
N ASN A 16 -15.80 -24.07 -21.70
CA ASN A 16 -15.64 -24.60 -23.06
C ASN A 16 -16.11 -26.06 -23.21
N PHE A 17 -16.61 -26.69 -22.13
CA PHE A 17 -17.15 -28.05 -22.20
C PHE A 17 -18.33 -28.09 -23.17
N ARG A 18 -18.20 -28.90 -24.24
CA ARG A 18 -19.20 -29.07 -25.31
C ARG A 18 -19.68 -27.77 -25.97
N SER A 19 -18.90 -26.70 -25.88
CA SER A 19 -19.27 -25.37 -26.38
C SER A 19 -20.54 -24.77 -25.75
N ASP A 20 -20.96 -25.26 -24.56
CA ASP A 20 -22.15 -24.78 -23.85
C ASP A 20 -22.05 -23.30 -23.42
N GLY A 21 -20.83 -22.76 -23.29
CA GLY A 21 -20.60 -21.33 -23.04
C GLY A 21 -21.12 -20.80 -21.70
N LYS A 22 -21.39 -21.68 -20.72
CA LYS A 22 -21.93 -21.30 -19.40
C LYS A 22 -20.98 -20.33 -18.69
N LEU A 23 -21.53 -19.31 -18.05
CA LEU A 23 -20.74 -18.35 -17.28
C LEU A 23 -20.07 -19.04 -16.09
N PHE A 24 -18.78 -18.78 -15.92
CA PHE A 24 -17.96 -19.32 -14.85
C PHE A 24 -17.40 -18.19 -13.98
N GLY A 25 -17.37 -18.40 -12.67
CA GLY A 25 -17.05 -17.36 -11.71
C GLY A 25 -16.72 -17.91 -10.32
N LEU A 26 -16.25 -17.00 -9.46
CA LEU A 26 -15.98 -17.28 -8.06
C LEU A 26 -17.18 -16.85 -7.21
N GLN A 27 -17.56 -17.69 -6.24
CA GLN A 27 -18.48 -17.26 -5.19
C GLN A 27 -17.83 -16.14 -4.37
N LYS A 28 -18.64 -15.17 -3.95
CA LYS A 28 -18.17 -14.03 -3.16
C LYS A 28 -17.58 -14.44 -1.82
N ASP A 29 -18.14 -15.46 -1.18
CA ASP A 29 -17.59 -15.98 0.07
C ASP A 29 -16.23 -16.66 -0.13
N ALA A 30 -16.00 -17.28 -1.28
CA ALA A 30 -14.69 -17.85 -1.61
C ALA A 30 -13.61 -16.76 -1.74
N LEU A 31 -13.96 -15.56 -2.22
CA LEU A 31 -13.01 -14.43 -2.36
C LEU A 31 -12.47 -13.93 -1.01
N LYS A 32 -13.10 -14.30 0.11
CA LYS A 32 -12.60 -13.99 1.46
C LYS A 32 -11.33 -14.77 1.82
N PHE A 33 -11.08 -15.89 1.14
CA PHE A 33 -9.93 -16.77 1.38
C PHE A 33 -8.74 -16.48 0.46
N HIS A 34 -8.71 -15.30 -0.15
CA HIS A 34 -7.73 -14.88 -1.16
C HIS A 34 -7.78 -15.71 -2.45
N THR A 35 -7.21 -15.19 -3.53
CA THR A 35 -7.18 -15.87 -4.82
C THR A 35 -5.88 -15.55 -5.52
N ALA A 36 -5.14 -16.59 -5.90
CA ALA A 36 -3.95 -16.46 -6.71
C ALA A 36 -4.27 -16.78 -8.18
N ILE A 37 -3.82 -15.93 -9.09
CA ILE A 37 -4.04 -16.07 -10.54
C ILE A 37 -2.66 -16.27 -11.20
N TYR A 38 -2.41 -17.48 -11.70
CA TYR A 38 -1.15 -17.84 -12.32
C TYR A 38 -1.25 -17.89 -13.84
N GLY A 39 -0.17 -17.55 -14.53
CA GLY A 39 -0.09 -17.64 -16.00
C GLY A 39 1.03 -16.78 -16.59
N LYS A 40 1.50 -17.13 -17.80
CA LYS A 40 2.48 -16.33 -18.55
C LYS A 40 1.89 -14.97 -18.98
N THR A 41 2.73 -14.04 -19.42
CA THR A 41 2.24 -12.79 -20.04
C THR A 41 1.33 -13.12 -21.23
N GLY A 42 0.26 -12.35 -21.41
CA GLY A 42 -0.71 -12.58 -22.49
C GLY A 42 -1.80 -13.64 -22.21
N THR A 43 -1.74 -14.40 -21.12
CA THR A 43 -2.75 -15.44 -20.82
C THR A 43 -4.06 -14.89 -20.24
N GLY A 44 -4.26 -13.58 -20.21
CA GLY A 44 -5.51 -12.95 -19.76
C GLY A 44 -5.64 -12.67 -18.26
N LYS A 45 -4.57 -12.76 -17.46
CA LYS A 45 -4.59 -12.43 -16.02
C LYS A 45 -5.22 -11.06 -15.73
N SER A 46 -4.76 -10.03 -16.44
CA SER A 46 -5.29 -8.66 -16.32
C SER A 46 -6.78 -8.60 -16.72
N ASN A 47 -7.23 -9.41 -17.68
CA ASN A 47 -8.66 -9.48 -18.05
C ASN A 47 -9.52 -10.09 -16.93
N VAL A 48 -9.01 -11.12 -16.24
CA VAL A 48 -9.70 -11.66 -15.06
C VAL A 48 -9.86 -10.57 -14.01
N ILE A 49 -8.78 -9.88 -13.64
CA ILE A 49 -8.81 -8.81 -12.62
C ILE A 49 -9.77 -7.68 -13.03
N LYS A 50 -9.71 -7.21 -14.29
CA LYS A 50 -10.63 -6.19 -14.83
C LYS A 50 -12.09 -6.59 -14.67
N ASN A 51 -12.44 -7.84 -15.01
CA ASN A 51 -13.80 -8.34 -14.89
C ASN A 51 -14.28 -8.39 -13.43
N LEU A 52 -13.39 -8.73 -12.49
CA LEU A 52 -13.69 -8.70 -11.05
C LEU A 52 -13.95 -7.27 -10.58
N CYS A 53 -13.07 -6.32 -10.91
CA CYS A 53 -13.20 -4.91 -10.55
C CYS A 53 -14.48 -4.28 -11.14
N TYR A 54 -14.76 -4.54 -12.42
CA TYR A 54 -15.97 -4.05 -13.08
C TYR A 54 -17.24 -4.55 -12.38
N GLN A 55 -17.28 -5.85 -12.05
CA GLN A 55 -18.41 -6.40 -11.31
C GLN A 55 -18.54 -5.85 -9.90
N ASP A 56 -17.44 -5.50 -9.24
CA ASP A 56 -17.51 -4.85 -7.95
C ASP A 56 -18.04 -3.42 -8.08
N ALA A 57 -17.60 -2.67 -9.09
CA ALA A 57 -18.12 -1.33 -9.38
C ALA A 57 -19.64 -1.31 -9.62
N ILE A 58 -20.17 -2.18 -10.49
CA ILE A 58 -21.61 -2.21 -10.83
C ILE A 58 -22.47 -2.66 -9.64
N HIS A 59 -21.94 -3.51 -8.77
CA HIS A 59 -22.64 -4.00 -7.58
C HIS A 59 -22.43 -3.11 -6.35
N LYS A 60 -21.90 -1.89 -6.53
CA LYS A 60 -21.62 -0.92 -5.45
C LYS A 60 -20.68 -1.46 -4.36
N ARG A 61 -19.73 -2.30 -4.75
CA ARG A 61 -18.67 -2.84 -3.89
C ARG A 61 -17.38 -2.04 -4.13
N GLY A 62 -16.65 -1.76 -3.05
CA GLY A 62 -15.34 -1.12 -3.13
C GLY A 62 -14.26 -2.12 -3.52
N PHE A 63 -13.21 -1.64 -4.16
CA PHE A 63 -11.99 -2.42 -4.44
C PHE A 63 -10.77 -1.49 -4.45
N CYS A 64 -9.59 -2.07 -4.30
CA CYS A 64 -8.30 -1.38 -4.44
C CYS A 64 -7.44 -2.18 -5.42
N VAL A 65 -6.77 -1.49 -6.34
CA VAL A 65 -5.87 -2.08 -7.34
C VAL A 65 -4.52 -1.41 -7.23
N PHE A 66 -3.48 -2.23 -7.14
CA PHE A 66 -2.09 -1.80 -7.25
C PHE A 66 -1.57 -2.24 -8.62
N ASP A 67 -1.02 -1.31 -9.39
CA ASP A 67 -0.54 -1.55 -10.74
C ASP A 67 0.85 -0.92 -10.91
N ILE A 68 1.86 -1.77 -11.10
CA ILE A 68 3.26 -1.36 -11.24
C ILE A 68 3.58 -1.03 -12.71
N HIS A 69 2.86 -1.63 -13.66
CA HIS A 69 3.12 -1.45 -15.10
C HIS A 69 2.26 -0.34 -15.73
N ASN A 70 1.23 0.12 -15.01
CA ASN A 70 0.32 1.18 -15.39
C ASN A 70 -0.49 0.89 -16.68
N ASP A 71 -0.72 -0.40 -16.98
CA ASP A 71 -1.55 -0.84 -18.10
C ASP A 71 -2.96 -1.25 -17.64
N LEU A 72 -3.11 -1.70 -16.40
CA LEU A 72 -4.35 -2.21 -15.83
C LEU A 72 -5.29 -1.09 -15.37
N ILE A 73 -4.79 -0.10 -14.64
CA ILE A 73 -5.63 0.99 -14.10
C ILE A 73 -6.32 1.80 -15.21
N PRO A 74 -5.62 2.28 -16.26
CA PRO A 74 -6.28 3.03 -17.33
C PRO A 74 -7.41 2.24 -17.99
N ASN A 75 -7.21 0.92 -18.18
CA ASN A 75 -8.26 0.04 -18.67
C ASN A 75 -9.46 -0.01 -17.71
N ILE A 76 -9.24 -0.21 -16.41
CA ILE A 76 -10.33 -0.26 -15.42
C ILE A 76 -11.14 1.04 -15.46
N LEU A 77 -10.48 2.21 -15.46
CA LEU A 77 -11.14 3.52 -15.47
C LEU A 77 -12.04 3.71 -16.69
N GLN A 78 -11.63 3.25 -17.88
CA GLN A 78 -12.44 3.31 -19.10
C GLN A 78 -13.76 2.52 -19.01
N TYR A 79 -13.75 1.39 -18.28
CA TYR A 79 -14.94 0.55 -18.12
C TYR A 79 -15.77 0.88 -16.89
N LEU A 80 -15.30 1.74 -15.99
CA LEU A 80 -16.08 2.12 -14.82
C LEU A 80 -17.37 2.86 -15.24
N PRO A 81 -18.52 2.56 -14.60
CA PRO A 81 -19.74 3.32 -14.84
C PRO A 81 -19.51 4.81 -14.52
N PRO A 82 -19.96 5.76 -15.37
CA PRO A 82 -19.68 7.19 -15.18
C PRO A 82 -20.08 7.72 -13.80
N TYR A 83 -21.18 7.22 -13.22
CA TYR A 83 -21.65 7.61 -11.89
C TYR A 83 -20.73 7.19 -10.74
N ARG A 84 -19.78 6.27 -10.98
CA ARG A 84 -18.77 5.82 -10.00
C ARG A 84 -17.46 6.58 -10.09
N LEU A 85 -17.21 7.34 -11.16
CA LEU A 85 -15.94 8.07 -11.33
C LEU A 85 -15.68 9.06 -10.19
N LYS A 86 -16.74 9.65 -9.62
CA LYS A 86 -16.66 10.52 -8.44
C LYS A 86 -16.18 9.82 -7.17
N ASP A 87 -16.29 8.49 -7.11
CA ASP A 87 -15.89 7.67 -5.95
C ASP A 87 -14.42 7.19 -6.09
N VAL A 88 -13.75 7.50 -7.20
CA VAL A 88 -12.39 7.02 -7.50
C VAL A 88 -11.36 7.91 -6.84
N ILE A 89 -10.47 7.29 -6.06
CA ILE A 89 -9.23 7.90 -5.60
C ILE A 89 -8.10 7.29 -6.44
N TYR A 90 -7.52 8.09 -7.32
CA TYR A 90 -6.38 7.67 -8.14
C TYR A 90 -5.08 8.22 -7.55
N LEU A 91 -4.21 7.29 -7.11
CA LEU A 91 -2.91 7.61 -6.53
C LEU A 91 -1.80 7.28 -7.52
N ASP A 92 -1.50 8.25 -8.38
CA ASP A 92 -0.37 8.18 -9.32
C ASP A 92 0.91 8.66 -8.61
N ILE A 93 1.65 7.73 -8.01
CA ILE A 93 2.81 8.05 -7.14
C ILE A 93 3.91 8.85 -7.85
N PRO A 94 4.26 8.57 -9.14
CA PRO A 94 5.18 9.40 -9.90
C PRO A 94 4.69 10.84 -10.22
N ASN A 95 3.40 11.15 -10.04
CA ASN A 95 2.86 12.45 -10.38
C ASN A 95 3.17 13.50 -9.32
N ASN A 96 3.96 14.51 -9.69
CA ASN A 96 4.35 15.61 -8.80
C ASN A 96 3.15 16.45 -8.30
N ASN A 97 2.07 16.51 -9.07
CA ASN A 97 0.84 17.25 -8.75
C ASN A 97 -0.17 16.41 -7.95
N LEU A 98 0.22 15.23 -7.45
CA LEU A 98 -0.65 14.38 -6.67
C LEU A 98 -1.14 15.10 -5.40
N GLN A 99 -2.46 15.25 -5.28
CA GLN A 99 -3.08 15.94 -4.15
C GLN A 99 -3.03 15.11 -2.86
N TYR A 100 -3.27 13.81 -2.97
CA TYR A 100 -3.31 12.89 -1.84
C TYR A 100 -1.95 12.23 -1.65
N ARG A 101 -1.32 12.48 -0.49
CA ARG A 101 -0.02 11.91 -0.14
C ARG A 101 -0.15 10.93 1.03
N TYR A 102 0.74 9.94 1.06
CA TYR A 102 0.86 9.01 2.15
C TYR A 102 2.05 9.39 3.05
N ASN A 103 1.82 9.42 4.35
CA ASN A 103 2.87 9.58 5.35
C ASN A 103 2.67 8.51 6.44
N PRO A 104 3.58 7.52 6.56
CA PRO A 104 3.42 6.44 7.53
C PRO A 104 3.61 6.89 8.98
N PHE A 105 4.13 8.10 9.23
CA PHE A 105 4.25 8.64 10.59
C PHE A 105 2.96 9.32 11.06
N LYS A 106 2.02 9.60 10.15
CA LYS A 106 0.83 10.37 10.45
C LYS A 106 -0.17 9.55 11.29
N ARG A 107 -0.58 10.09 12.44
CA ARG A 107 -1.63 9.54 13.33
C ARG A 107 -1.35 8.11 13.84
N VAL A 108 -0.08 7.79 14.09
CA VAL A 108 0.31 6.51 14.71
C VAL A 108 0.19 6.63 16.23
N SER A 109 -0.66 5.79 16.84
CA SER A 109 -0.77 5.71 18.30
C SER A 109 0.51 5.16 18.93
N TYR A 110 0.86 5.62 20.14
CA TYR A 110 2.13 5.28 20.79
C TYR A 110 2.42 3.77 20.82
N ASN A 111 1.41 2.97 21.22
CA ASN A 111 1.49 1.51 21.28
C ASN A 111 1.76 0.81 19.93
N LYS A 112 1.57 1.50 18.80
CA LYS A 112 1.83 0.97 17.45
C LYS A 112 3.14 1.48 16.86
N ARG A 113 3.83 2.44 17.50
CA ARG A 113 5.04 3.07 16.95
C ARG A 113 6.14 2.05 16.67
N SER A 114 6.40 1.14 17.60
CA SER A 114 7.38 0.06 17.40
C SER A 114 7.04 -0.85 16.22
N LEU A 115 5.76 -1.22 16.06
CA LEU A 115 5.29 -2.03 14.93
C LEU A 115 5.48 -1.29 13.60
N VAL A 116 5.12 -0.02 13.55
CA VAL A 116 5.31 0.83 12.35
C VAL A 116 6.80 0.98 12.03
N ALA A 117 7.65 1.25 13.03
CA ALA A 117 9.08 1.35 12.84
C ALA A 117 9.68 0.05 12.28
N SER A 118 9.33 -1.10 12.85
CA SER A 118 9.74 -2.41 12.33
C SER A 118 9.28 -2.65 10.89
N GLY A 119 8.02 -2.33 10.55
CA GLY A 119 7.51 -2.50 9.19
C GLY A 119 8.24 -1.63 8.15
N ILE A 120 8.60 -0.40 8.54
CA ILE A 120 9.39 0.50 7.68
C ILE A 120 10.81 -0.04 7.49
N LEU A 121 11.47 -0.49 8.57
CA LEU A 121 12.81 -1.06 8.51
C LEU A 121 12.86 -2.30 7.61
N GLU A 122 11.91 -3.23 7.77
CA GLU A 122 11.83 -4.44 6.93
C GLU A 122 11.59 -4.10 5.45
N SER A 123 10.81 -3.04 5.18
CA SER A 123 10.60 -2.54 3.82
C SER A 123 11.91 -2.00 3.22
N PHE A 124 12.64 -1.17 3.95
CA PHE A 124 13.94 -0.63 3.49
C PHE A 124 14.99 -1.73 3.35
N LYS A 125 15.06 -2.66 4.29
CA LYS A 125 15.93 -3.83 4.23
C LYS A 125 15.66 -4.67 2.99
N THR A 126 14.40 -4.85 2.63
CA THR A 126 14.01 -5.60 1.42
C THR A 126 14.42 -4.89 0.12
N ILE A 127 14.34 -3.57 0.08
CA ILE A 127 14.72 -2.77 -1.10
C ILE A 127 16.25 -2.69 -1.23
N TYR A 128 16.96 -2.46 -0.13
CA TYR A 128 18.40 -2.17 -0.10
C TYR A 128 19.24 -3.33 0.45
N ARG A 129 18.81 -4.59 0.22
CA ARG A 129 19.43 -5.80 0.81
C ARG A 129 20.95 -5.83 0.71
N ALA A 130 21.51 -5.43 -0.44
CA ALA A 130 22.95 -5.47 -0.69
C ALA A 130 23.78 -4.47 0.13
N SER A 131 23.15 -3.40 0.64
CA SER A 131 23.81 -2.32 1.38
C SER A 131 23.33 -2.21 2.81
N TRP A 132 22.53 -3.18 3.27
CA TRP A 132 21.95 -3.18 4.62
C TRP A 132 22.94 -3.73 5.64
N GLY A 133 23.08 -3.05 6.77
CA GLY A 133 23.97 -3.48 7.85
C GLY A 133 23.39 -3.18 9.23
N ASN A 134 23.86 -3.91 10.25
CA ASN A 134 23.34 -3.83 11.62
C ASN A 134 23.38 -2.40 12.18
N ARG A 135 24.47 -1.66 11.91
CA ARG A 135 24.60 -0.26 12.35
C ARG A 135 23.59 0.67 11.68
N LEU A 136 23.36 0.49 10.38
CA LEU A 136 22.37 1.27 9.64
C LEU A 136 20.95 1.00 10.18
N GLU A 137 20.61 -0.27 10.36
CA GLU A 137 19.32 -0.68 10.93
C GLU A 137 19.09 -0.08 12.32
N TYR A 138 20.11 -0.16 13.18
CA TYR A 138 20.07 0.38 14.54
C TYR A 138 19.83 1.90 14.54
N VAL A 139 20.64 2.66 13.79
CA VAL A 139 20.49 4.12 13.68
C VAL A 139 19.14 4.51 13.09
N LEU A 140 18.70 3.84 12.02
CA LEU A 140 17.41 4.12 11.40
C LEU A 140 16.24 3.81 12.33
N ARG A 141 16.33 2.74 13.15
CA ARG A 141 15.30 2.39 14.12
C ARG A 141 15.04 3.53 15.10
N PHE A 142 16.09 4.03 15.75
CA PHE A 142 15.97 5.14 16.69
C PHE A 142 15.56 6.44 16.01
N THR A 143 16.04 6.68 14.80
CA THR A 143 15.60 7.82 13.98
C THR A 143 14.10 7.78 13.71
N ILE A 144 13.57 6.64 13.24
CA ILE A 144 12.15 6.48 12.94
C ILE A 144 11.29 6.59 14.21
N LEU A 145 11.70 5.97 15.31
CA LEU A 145 10.99 6.08 16.59
C LEU A 145 10.93 7.53 17.08
N SER A 146 12.03 8.26 16.97
CA SER A 146 12.09 9.68 17.34
C SER A 146 11.18 10.54 16.48
N LEU A 147 11.12 10.26 15.17
CA LEU A 147 10.22 10.97 14.26
C LEU A 147 8.75 10.63 14.52
N LEU A 148 8.43 9.39 14.87
CA LEU A 148 7.07 8.97 15.24
C LEU A 148 6.56 9.69 16.50
N ASP A 149 7.46 10.11 17.37
CA ASP A 149 7.14 10.89 18.58
C ASP A 149 6.83 12.37 18.28
N GLN A 150 7.15 12.86 17.07
CA GLN A 150 6.88 14.24 16.70
C GLN A 150 5.42 14.44 16.24
N PRO A 151 4.80 15.60 16.54
CA PRO A 151 3.43 15.89 16.14
C PRO A 151 3.26 15.95 14.61
N ASN A 152 4.26 16.48 13.90
CA ASN A 152 4.28 16.61 12.45
C ASN A 152 5.69 16.25 11.95
N SER A 153 5.88 15.00 11.53
CA SER A 153 7.12 14.52 10.91
C SER A 153 6.84 13.78 9.61
N THR A 154 7.85 13.71 8.76
CA THR A 154 7.85 12.97 7.50
C THR A 154 9.19 12.27 7.30
N PHE A 155 9.28 11.38 6.30
CA PHE A 155 10.57 10.79 5.92
C PHE A 155 11.63 11.83 5.54
N ALA A 156 11.23 13.00 5.04
CA ALA A 156 12.15 14.07 4.68
C ALA A 156 12.88 14.67 5.90
N ASP A 157 12.43 14.36 7.12
CA ASP A 157 13.06 14.83 8.35
C ASP A 157 14.15 13.87 8.86
N ILE A 158 14.31 12.68 8.25
CA ILE A 158 15.40 11.74 8.59
C ILE A 158 16.78 12.40 8.47
N PRO A 159 17.16 13.02 7.33
CA PRO A 159 18.48 13.65 7.21
C PRO A 159 18.65 14.82 8.18
N LYS A 160 17.57 15.57 8.46
CA LYS A 160 17.61 16.68 9.42
C LYS A 160 17.89 16.17 10.82
N LEU A 161 17.19 15.12 11.27
CA LEU A 161 17.40 14.55 12.60
C LEU A 161 18.83 14.02 12.78
N LEU A 162 19.39 13.43 11.72
CA LEU A 162 20.74 12.88 11.73
C LEU A 162 21.85 13.94 11.67
N ASN A 163 21.64 15.05 10.96
CA ASN A 163 22.71 16.02 10.66
C ASN A 163 22.57 17.38 11.36
N ASP A 164 21.36 17.80 11.76
CA ASP A 164 21.09 19.08 12.41
C ASP A 164 20.88 18.87 13.92
N LYS A 165 21.88 19.30 14.71
CA LYS A 165 21.86 19.18 16.18
C LYS A 165 20.75 20.02 16.81
N GLU A 166 20.42 21.19 16.27
CA GLU A 166 19.36 22.04 16.81
C GLU A 166 17.99 21.42 16.56
N PHE A 167 17.75 20.89 15.36
CA PHE A 167 16.54 20.15 15.05
C PHE A 167 16.40 18.91 15.95
N ARG A 168 17.48 18.14 16.12
CA ARG A 168 17.51 16.98 17.03
C ARG A 168 17.16 17.38 18.46
N ASN A 169 17.78 18.41 19.01
CA ASN A 169 17.51 18.90 20.36
C ASN A 169 16.04 19.31 20.53
N ARG A 170 15.42 19.93 19.52
CA ARG A 170 13.97 20.20 19.55
C ARG A 170 13.15 18.91 19.59
N CYS A 171 13.49 17.92 18.77
CA CYS A 171 12.78 16.63 18.76
C CYS A 171 12.85 15.90 20.10
N MET A 172 13.97 16.01 20.84
CA MET A 172 14.16 15.37 22.15
C MET A 172 13.06 15.69 23.16
N HIS A 173 12.44 16.88 23.09
CA HIS A 173 11.39 17.30 24.01
C HIS A 173 10.11 16.46 23.88
N ASN A 174 9.88 15.85 22.69
CA ASN A 174 8.71 15.03 22.42
C ASN A 174 8.96 13.54 22.63
N ILE A 175 10.23 13.13 22.80
CA ILE A 175 10.60 11.72 22.90
C ILE A 175 10.17 11.18 24.26
N VAL A 176 9.37 10.12 24.26
CA VAL A 176 8.84 9.53 25.49
C VAL A 176 9.76 8.44 26.02
N SER A 177 10.25 7.56 25.13
CA SER A 177 11.06 6.39 25.50
C SER A 177 12.46 6.79 25.96
N ASP A 178 12.87 6.29 27.13
CA ASP A 178 14.20 6.56 27.69
C ASP A 178 15.32 5.88 26.90
N ASP A 179 15.08 4.71 26.31
CA ASP A 179 16.03 4.06 25.39
C ASP A 179 16.33 4.95 24.19
N VAL A 180 15.29 5.56 23.60
CA VAL A 180 15.45 6.47 22.46
C VAL A 180 16.20 7.73 22.87
N LYS A 181 15.96 8.26 24.08
CA LYS A 181 16.73 9.39 24.60
C LYS A 181 18.20 9.01 24.79
N SER A 182 18.46 7.86 25.42
CA SER A 182 19.81 7.37 25.70
C SER A 182 20.63 7.21 24.42
N PHE A 183 20.01 6.68 23.35
CA PHE A 183 20.66 6.59 22.05
C PHE A 183 21.20 7.96 21.58
N TRP A 184 20.39 9.02 21.67
CA TRP A 184 20.83 10.34 21.20
C TRP A 184 21.82 11.05 22.12
N THR A 185 21.80 10.75 23.43
CA THR A 185 22.67 11.44 24.40
C THR A 185 23.99 10.72 24.63
N HIS A 186 24.04 9.39 24.48
CA HIS A 186 25.18 8.57 24.87
C HIS A 186 25.81 7.79 23.71
N GLU A 187 25.04 7.43 22.67
CA GLU A 187 25.51 6.50 21.64
C GLU A 187 25.72 7.16 20.27
N TYR A 188 24.84 8.08 19.90
CA TYR A 188 24.90 8.76 18.61
C TYR A 188 25.81 10.01 18.68
N PRO A 189 26.74 10.19 17.72
CA PRO A 189 27.72 11.28 17.73
C PRO A 189 27.16 12.71 17.45
#